data_AF-C4R065-F1
#
_entry.id   AF-C4R065-F1
#
_cell.length_a   1.000
_cell.length_b   1.000
_cell.length_c   1.000
_cell.angle_alpha   90.00
_cell.angle_beta   90.00
_cell.angle_gamma   90.00
#
_symmetry.space_group_name_H-M   'P 1'
#
loop_
_entity.id
_entity.type
_entity.pdbx_description
1 polymer ?
#
loop_
_entity_poly.entity_id
_entity_poly.type
_entity_poly.pdbx_seq_one_letter_code
_entity_poly.pdbx_strand_id
1 'polypeptide(L)'
;MTDYSKVPINSLESLRLRLTQAMHSLNKLNDSIHQSQTLPQWSSIQNQLTVILSQLTSLSTTLETQREILQYINVYPLPEFPSTTHEGLLTTLLRKKNIPEVSEWITQSLEESKDKNPSASDQFATWCAETSAQESENWIFTGFRTKYEIDNDIPQAPEYSLRESTSTNVSQDEVSTDDLNKLIYMGIDPRKQ
;
A
#
# COMPACT_ATOMS: atom_id res chain seq x y z
N MET A 1 -4.83 -42.23 -19.03
CA MET A 1 -3.81 -41.47 -18.27
C MET A 1 -3.91 -40.03 -18.76
N THR A 2 -4.50 -39.15 -17.96
CA THR A 2 -4.66 -37.73 -18.30
C THR A 2 -3.30 -37.03 -18.19
N ASP A 3 -2.89 -36.35 -19.27
CA ASP A 3 -1.63 -35.60 -19.31
C ASP A 3 -1.82 -34.21 -18.68
N TYR A 4 -1.18 -34.00 -17.53
CA TYR A 4 -1.23 -32.74 -16.77
C TYR A 4 -0.06 -31.80 -17.07
N SER A 5 0.82 -32.15 -18.02
CA SER A 5 2.05 -31.40 -18.31
C SER A 5 1.81 -29.96 -18.77
N LYS A 6 0.62 -29.66 -19.30
CA LYS A 6 0.24 -28.33 -19.79
C LYS A 6 -0.44 -27.43 -18.75
N VAL A 7 -0.66 -27.91 -17.52
CA VAL A 7 -1.33 -27.12 -16.47
C VAL A 7 -0.28 -26.26 -15.76
N PRO A 8 -0.44 -24.92 -15.69
CA PRO A 8 0.48 -24.02 -15.02
C PRO A 8 0.28 -24.08 -13.49
N ILE A 9 0.77 -25.17 -12.88
CA ILE A 9 0.59 -25.49 -11.46
C ILE A 9 1.15 -24.38 -10.56
N ASN A 10 2.34 -23.88 -10.84
CA ASN A 10 3.00 -22.87 -10.01
C ASN A 10 2.18 -21.57 -9.90
N SER A 11 1.54 -21.15 -11.01
CA SER A 11 0.70 -19.96 -11.02
C SER A 11 -0.54 -20.15 -10.17
N LEU A 12 -1.23 -21.29 -10.34
CA LEU A 12 -2.42 -21.63 -9.56
C LEU A 12 -2.11 -21.81 -8.07
N GLU A 13 -0.97 -22.39 -7.72
CA GLU A 13 -0.54 -22.56 -6.33
C GLU A 13 -0.28 -21.23 -5.62
N SER A 14 0.34 -20.28 -6.31
CA SER A 14 0.51 -18.91 -5.79
C SER A 14 -0.84 -18.25 -5.50
N LEU A 15 -1.79 -18.37 -6.43
CA LEU A 15 -3.16 -17.85 -6.26
C LEU A 15 -3.89 -18.55 -5.10
N ARG A 16 -3.78 -19.88 -5.00
CA ARG A 16 -4.35 -20.69 -3.92
C ARG A 16 -3.86 -20.22 -2.55
N LEU A 17 -2.56 -19.97 -2.40
CA LEU A 17 -1.97 -19.49 -1.16
C LEU A 17 -2.55 -18.12 -0.77
N ARG A 18 -2.63 -17.17 -1.72
CA ARG A 18 -3.20 -15.83 -1.48
C ARG A 18 -4.69 -15.88 -1.12
N LEU A 19 -5.46 -16.70 -1.83
CA LEU A 19 -6.90 -16.87 -1.54
C LEU A 19 -7.13 -17.48 -0.15
N THR A 20 -6.29 -18.43 0.25
CA THR A 20 -6.34 -19.03 1.59
C THR A 20 -6.02 -17.99 2.67
N GLN A 21 -5.03 -17.13 2.45
CA GLN A 21 -4.67 -16.04 3.37
C GLN A 21 -5.83 -15.03 3.51
N ALA A 22 -6.45 -14.62 2.41
CA ALA A 22 -7.61 -13.73 2.43
C ALA A 22 -8.80 -14.38 3.17
N MET A 23 -9.09 -15.65 2.88
CA MET A 23 -10.16 -16.39 3.57
C MET A 23 -9.91 -16.50 5.07
N HIS A 24 -8.68 -16.78 5.50
CA HIS A 24 -8.33 -16.80 6.92
C HIS A 24 -8.56 -15.45 7.59
N SER A 25 -8.22 -14.34 6.92
CA SER A 25 -8.46 -12.99 7.44
C SER A 25 -9.95 -12.64 7.57
N LEU A 26 -10.78 -13.08 6.62
CA LEU A 26 -12.24 -12.90 6.66
C LEU A 26 -12.89 -13.76 7.76
N ASN A 27 -12.46 -15.02 7.90
CA ASN A 27 -12.95 -15.88 8.97
C ASN A 27 -12.60 -15.30 10.35
N LYS A 28 -11.40 -14.75 10.51
CA LYS A 28 -11.00 -14.08 11.75
C LYS A 28 -11.87 -12.86 12.08
N LEU A 29 -12.26 -12.07 11.07
CA LEU A 29 -13.20 -10.97 11.25
C LEU A 29 -14.60 -11.49 11.62
N ASN A 30 -15.07 -12.50 10.90
CA ASN A 30 -16.35 -13.15 11.18
C ASN A 30 -16.40 -13.68 12.63
N ASP A 31 -15.35 -14.38 13.07
CA ASP A 31 -15.20 -14.89 14.42
C ASP A 31 -15.17 -13.77 15.45
N SER A 32 -14.46 -12.67 15.19
CA SER A 32 -14.42 -11.51 16.09
C SER A 32 -15.80 -10.87 16.29
N ILE A 33 -16.61 -10.83 15.22
CA ILE A 33 -17.98 -10.31 15.27
C ILE A 33 -18.90 -11.28 16.03
N HIS A 34 -18.79 -12.59 15.79
CA HIS A 34 -19.67 -13.59 16.40
C HIS A 34 -19.32 -13.93 17.85
N GLN A 35 -18.05 -13.85 18.25
CA GLN A 35 -17.60 -14.17 19.61
C GLN A 35 -17.94 -13.06 20.61
N SER A 36 -18.20 -11.85 20.15
CA SER A 36 -18.44 -10.71 21.02
C SER A 36 -19.95 -10.51 21.23
N GLN A 37 -20.43 -10.78 22.45
CA GLN A 37 -21.83 -10.54 22.84
C GLN A 37 -22.22 -9.05 22.76
N THR A 38 -21.23 -8.18 22.79
CA THR A 38 -21.29 -6.73 22.56
C THR A 38 -20.38 -6.39 21.38
N LEU A 39 -20.75 -5.44 20.52
CA LEU A 39 -19.92 -5.08 19.35
C LEU A 39 -18.44 -4.89 19.74
N PRO A 40 -17.49 -5.41 18.95
CA PRO A 40 -16.08 -5.28 19.27
C PRO A 40 -15.63 -3.81 19.23
N GLN A 41 -14.54 -3.51 19.93
CA GLN A 41 -13.93 -2.18 19.90
C GLN A 41 -13.61 -1.76 18.46
N TRP A 42 -14.01 -0.54 18.08
CA TRP A 42 -13.85 -0.02 16.70
C TRP A 42 -12.42 -0.15 16.17
N SER A 43 -11.41 0.15 17.00
CA SER A 43 -10.00 0.03 16.64
C SER A 43 -9.60 -1.39 16.24
N SER A 44 -10.18 -2.41 16.87
CA SER A 44 -9.94 -3.81 16.52
C SER A 44 -10.51 -4.14 15.14
N ILE A 45 -11.73 -3.69 14.85
CA ILE A 45 -12.37 -3.90 13.55
C ILE A 45 -11.58 -3.18 12.45
N GLN A 46 -11.20 -1.93 12.68
CA GLN A 46 -10.41 -1.14 11.74
C GLN A 46 -9.08 -1.83 11.41
N ASN A 47 -8.35 -2.30 12.41
CA ASN A 47 -7.08 -3.02 12.20
C ASN A 47 -7.29 -4.30 11.39
N GLN A 48 -8.36 -5.06 11.66
CA GLN A 48 -8.68 -6.27 10.91
C GLN A 48 -9.05 -5.95 9.45
N LEU A 49 -9.80 -4.87 9.22
CA LEU A 49 -10.15 -4.40 7.89
C LEU A 49 -8.90 -3.97 7.10
N THR A 50 -7.96 -3.25 7.72
CA THR A 50 -6.68 -2.87 7.08
C THR A 50 -5.90 -4.11 6.63
N VAL A 51 -5.86 -5.16 7.45
CA VAL A 51 -5.21 -6.43 7.07
C VAL A 51 -5.93 -7.08 5.89
N ILE A 52 -7.27 -7.16 5.92
CA ILE A 52 -8.07 -7.72 4.82
C ILE A 52 -7.83 -6.95 3.51
N LEU A 53 -7.82 -5.62 3.57
CA LEU A 53 -7.54 -4.76 2.41
C LEU A 53 -6.16 -5.07 1.84
N SER A 54 -5.12 -5.17 2.68
CA SER A 54 -3.78 -5.54 2.24
C SER A 54 -3.75 -6.91 1.55
N GLN A 55 -4.45 -7.91 2.10
CA GLN A 55 -4.54 -9.23 1.48
C GLN A 55 -5.31 -9.21 0.15
N LEU A 56 -6.39 -8.44 0.05
CA LEU A 56 -7.18 -8.29 -1.17
C LEU A 56 -6.37 -7.57 -2.25
N THR A 57 -5.64 -6.51 -1.90
CA THR A 57 -4.71 -5.83 -2.82
C THR A 57 -3.64 -6.82 -3.31
N SER A 58 -3.03 -7.60 -2.40
CA SER A 58 -2.04 -8.61 -2.80
C SER A 58 -2.63 -9.72 -3.68
N LEU A 59 -3.88 -10.11 -3.47
CA LEU A 59 -4.57 -11.08 -4.31
C LEU A 59 -4.82 -10.48 -5.70
N SER A 60 -5.30 -9.24 -5.77
CA SER A 60 -5.55 -8.53 -7.02
C SER A 60 -4.28 -8.36 -7.85
N THR A 61 -3.15 -8.00 -7.24
CA THR A 61 -1.87 -7.88 -7.96
C THR A 61 -1.38 -9.23 -8.48
N THR A 62 -1.58 -10.31 -7.70
CA THR A 62 -1.22 -11.67 -8.12
C THR A 62 -2.09 -12.12 -9.30
N LEU A 63 -3.40 -11.85 -9.26
CA LEU A 63 -4.34 -12.12 -10.34
C LEU A 63 -3.96 -11.37 -11.63
N GLU A 64 -3.59 -10.09 -11.53
CA GLU A 64 -3.19 -9.31 -12.70
C GLU A 64 -1.87 -9.84 -13.30
N THR A 65 -0.90 -10.17 -12.45
CA THR A 65 0.39 -10.75 -12.90
C THR A 65 0.21 -12.07 -13.65
N GLN A 66 -0.80 -12.86 -13.28
CA GLN A 66 -1.06 -14.18 -13.86
C GLN A 66 -2.20 -14.17 -14.88
N ARG A 67 -2.73 -12.99 -15.21
CA ARG A 67 -3.95 -12.82 -16.00
C ARG A 67 -3.89 -13.52 -17.35
N GLU A 68 -2.76 -13.41 -18.05
CA GLU A 68 -2.59 -14.05 -19.37
C GLU A 68 -2.74 -15.56 -19.28
N ILE A 69 -2.05 -16.19 -18.32
CA ILE A 69 -2.07 -17.63 -18.11
C ILE A 69 -3.50 -18.09 -17.74
N LEU A 70 -4.16 -17.37 -16.84
CA LEU A 70 -5.52 -17.72 -16.38
C LEU A 70 -6.59 -17.61 -17.47
N GLN A 71 -6.41 -16.73 -18.46
CA GLN A 71 -7.36 -16.59 -19.58
C GLN A 71 -7.37 -17.81 -20.50
N TYR A 72 -6.24 -18.50 -20.66
CA TYR A 72 -6.14 -19.69 -21.51
C TYR A 72 -6.53 -20.99 -20.79
N ILE A 73 -6.59 -20.98 -19.45
CA ILE A 73 -6.98 -22.15 -18.68
C ILE A 73 -8.49 -22.36 -18.77
N ASN A 74 -8.88 -23.58 -19.11
CA ASN A 74 -10.25 -24.02 -19.06
C ASN A 74 -10.42 -25.05 -17.94
N VAL A 75 -11.46 -24.88 -17.12
CA VAL A 75 -11.68 -25.69 -15.92
C VAL A 75 -12.81 -26.67 -16.19
N TYR A 76 -12.49 -27.96 -16.13
CA TYR A 76 -13.44 -29.06 -16.21
C TYR A 76 -13.26 -30.02 -15.04
N PRO A 77 -14.31 -30.73 -14.61
CA PRO A 77 -14.18 -31.77 -13.60
C PRO A 77 -13.22 -32.87 -14.08
N LEU A 78 -12.51 -33.47 -13.14
CA LEU A 78 -11.68 -34.64 -13.41
C LEU A 78 -12.56 -35.85 -13.78
N PRO A 79 -12.06 -36.81 -14.59
CA PRO A 79 -12.80 -38.02 -14.94
C PRO A 79 -13.19 -38.88 -13.73
N GLU A 80 -12.46 -38.75 -12.62
CA GLU A 80 -12.72 -39.44 -11.35
C GLU A 80 -13.84 -38.78 -10.53
N PHE A 81 -14.24 -37.55 -10.87
CA PHE A 81 -15.29 -36.84 -10.14
C PHE A 81 -16.68 -37.36 -10.55
N PRO A 82 -17.56 -37.75 -9.60
CA PRO A 82 -18.90 -38.27 -9.90
C PRO A 82 -19.84 -37.15 -10.39
N SER A 83 -19.73 -36.81 -11.67
CA SER A 83 -20.45 -35.70 -12.31
C SER A 83 -21.97 -35.86 -12.30
N THR A 84 -22.49 -37.09 -12.42
CA THR A 84 -23.94 -37.38 -12.45
C THR A 84 -24.61 -37.30 -11.08
N THR A 85 -23.88 -37.61 -10.00
CA THR A 85 -24.44 -37.59 -8.64
C THR A 85 -24.37 -36.19 -8.01
N HIS A 86 -23.35 -35.39 -8.37
CA HIS A 86 -23.10 -34.08 -7.78
C HIS A 86 -23.20 -32.92 -8.79
N GLU A 87 -24.09 -33.04 -9.77
CA GLU A 87 -24.26 -32.02 -10.82
C GLU A 87 -24.64 -30.65 -10.24
N GLY A 88 -25.56 -30.61 -9.26
CA GLY A 88 -25.97 -29.36 -8.61
C GLY A 88 -24.84 -28.64 -7.86
N LEU A 89 -23.91 -29.39 -7.27
CA LEU A 89 -22.73 -28.83 -6.62
C LEU A 89 -21.76 -28.27 -7.67
N LEU A 90 -21.52 -29.03 -8.74
CA LEU A 90 -20.59 -28.66 -9.81
C LEU A 90 -21.05 -27.38 -10.52
N THR A 91 -22.33 -27.28 -10.83
CA THR A 91 -22.92 -26.07 -11.45
C THR A 91 -22.80 -24.85 -10.54
N THR A 92 -22.82 -25.04 -9.22
CA THR A 92 -22.63 -23.95 -8.25
C THR A 92 -21.16 -23.54 -8.11
N LEU A 93 -20.23 -24.51 -8.01
CA LEU A 93 -18.79 -24.24 -7.84
C LEU A 93 -18.14 -23.64 -9.09
N LEU A 94 -18.51 -24.11 -10.29
CA LEU A 94 -17.96 -23.62 -11.55
C LEU A 94 -18.74 -22.42 -12.12
N ARG A 95 -19.71 -21.90 -11.39
CA ARG A 95 -20.49 -20.73 -11.79
C ARG A 95 -19.57 -19.51 -11.88
N LYS A 96 -19.48 -18.92 -13.08
CA LYS A 96 -18.81 -17.61 -13.32
C LYS A 96 -19.75 -16.41 -13.24
N LYS A 97 -21.07 -16.63 -13.16
CA LYS A 97 -22.06 -15.55 -13.12
C LYS A 97 -22.02 -14.83 -11.78
N ASN A 98 -21.71 -13.54 -11.81
CA ASN A 98 -21.70 -12.62 -10.67
C ASN A 98 -23.02 -12.68 -9.86
N ILE A 99 -22.95 -12.22 -8.62
CA ILE A 99 -24.13 -12.00 -7.79
C ILE A 99 -24.97 -10.85 -8.38
N PRO A 100 -26.31 -10.91 -8.28
CA PRO A 100 -27.20 -9.95 -8.94
C PRO A 100 -26.95 -8.51 -8.48
N GLU A 101 -26.69 -8.29 -7.19
CA GLU A 101 -26.39 -6.97 -6.61
C GLU A 101 -25.16 -6.32 -7.29
N VAL A 102 -24.10 -7.09 -7.50
CA VAL A 102 -22.89 -6.60 -8.20
C VAL A 102 -23.18 -6.30 -9.66
N SER A 103 -24.01 -7.10 -10.34
CA SER A 103 -24.43 -6.82 -11.71
C SER A 103 -25.25 -5.53 -11.84
N GLU A 104 -26.11 -5.25 -10.86
CA GLU A 104 -26.87 -4.00 -10.79
C GLU A 104 -25.93 -2.81 -10.61
N TRP A 105 -24.99 -2.87 -9.67
CA TRP A 105 -23.99 -1.81 -9.47
C TRP A 105 -23.14 -1.55 -10.71
N ILE A 106 -22.74 -2.61 -11.44
CA ILE A 106 -22.00 -2.46 -12.71
C ILE A 106 -22.88 -1.74 -13.75
N THR A 107 -24.15 -2.09 -13.84
CA THR A 107 -25.07 -1.47 -14.80
C THR A 107 -25.32 0.00 -14.46
N GLN A 108 -25.57 0.30 -13.18
CA GLN A 108 -25.76 1.65 -12.68
C GLN A 108 -24.52 2.52 -12.93
N SER A 109 -23.33 2.03 -12.57
CA SER A 109 -22.08 2.77 -12.79
C SER A 109 -21.79 3.02 -14.27
N LEU A 110 -22.16 2.08 -15.15
CA LEU A 110 -22.06 2.28 -16.60
C LEU A 110 -23.01 3.39 -17.08
N GLU A 111 -24.24 3.44 -16.58
CA GLU A 111 -25.20 4.51 -16.91
C GLU A 111 -24.70 5.89 -16.44
N GLU A 112 -24.18 5.98 -15.22
CA GLU A 112 -23.61 7.23 -14.68
C GLU A 112 -22.32 7.68 -15.39
N SER A 113 -21.63 6.75 -16.06
CA SER A 113 -20.37 7.02 -16.75
C SER A 113 -20.55 7.43 -18.21
N LYS A 114 -21.72 7.22 -18.82
CA LYS A 114 -21.96 7.51 -20.26
C LYS A 114 -21.66 8.95 -20.66
N ASP A 115 -21.95 9.90 -19.77
CA ASP A 115 -21.80 11.33 -20.04
C ASP A 115 -20.45 11.90 -19.54
N LYS A 116 -19.62 11.07 -18.89
CA LYS A 116 -18.34 11.50 -18.31
C LYS A 116 -17.18 11.10 -19.21
N ASN A 117 -16.19 11.98 -19.37
CA ASN A 117 -14.96 11.64 -20.08
C ASN A 117 -13.94 11.01 -19.10
N PRO A 118 -13.73 9.67 -19.11
CA PRO A 118 -12.84 9.01 -18.16
C PRO A 118 -11.38 9.46 -18.35
N SER A 119 -10.96 9.72 -19.58
CA SER A 119 -9.58 10.13 -19.89
C SER A 119 -9.23 11.48 -19.25
N ALA A 120 -10.17 12.42 -19.22
CA ALA A 120 -9.95 13.71 -18.57
C ALA A 120 -9.84 13.57 -17.05
N SER A 121 -10.65 12.69 -16.45
CA SER A 121 -10.60 12.41 -15.01
C SER A 121 -9.29 11.73 -14.60
N ASP A 122 -8.78 10.79 -15.39
CA ASP A 122 -7.52 10.10 -15.12
C ASP A 122 -6.32 11.05 -15.19
N GLN A 123 -6.30 11.95 -16.18
CA GLN A 123 -5.27 12.99 -16.28
C GLN A 123 -5.29 13.92 -15.06
N PHE A 124 -6.48 14.33 -14.61
CA PHE A 124 -6.64 15.15 -13.43
C PHE A 124 -6.15 14.44 -12.15
N ALA A 125 -6.53 13.16 -11.96
CA ALA A 125 -6.08 12.37 -10.82
C ALA A 125 -4.55 12.19 -10.80
N THR A 126 -3.95 11.96 -11.97
CA THR A 126 -2.49 11.86 -12.13
C THR A 126 -1.81 13.18 -11.75
N TRP A 127 -2.34 14.31 -12.25
CA TRP A 127 -1.84 15.64 -11.90
C TRP A 127 -1.94 15.93 -10.40
N CYS A 128 -3.06 15.58 -9.74
CA CYS A 128 -3.22 15.76 -8.30
C CYS A 128 -2.20 14.94 -7.51
N ALA A 129 -1.96 13.69 -7.91
CA ALA A 129 -0.99 12.82 -7.26
C ALA A 129 0.45 13.37 -7.41
N GLU A 130 0.81 13.82 -8.61
CA GLU A 130 2.11 14.42 -8.90
C GLU A 130 2.32 15.72 -8.11
N THR A 131 1.33 16.61 -8.13
CA THR A 131 1.37 17.88 -7.39
C THR A 131 1.49 17.62 -5.88
N SER A 132 0.71 16.68 -5.34
CA SER A 132 0.78 16.34 -3.92
C SER A 132 2.13 15.74 -3.54
N ALA A 133 2.75 14.94 -4.41
CA ALA A 133 4.07 14.38 -4.19
C ALA A 133 5.14 15.48 -4.19
N GLN A 134 5.10 16.38 -5.17
CA GLN A 134 6.01 17.53 -5.26
C GLN A 134 5.93 18.42 -4.01
N GLU A 135 4.72 18.75 -3.56
CA GLU A 135 4.54 19.53 -2.33
C GLU A 135 5.06 18.76 -1.11
N SER A 136 4.75 17.47 -0.97
CA SER A 136 5.24 16.68 0.17
C SER A 136 6.77 16.59 0.26
N GLU A 137 7.46 16.68 -0.88
CA GLU A 137 8.92 16.69 -0.93
C GLU A 137 9.51 18.08 -0.61
N ASN A 138 8.77 19.13 -0.95
CA ASN A 138 9.16 20.52 -0.75
C ASN A 138 9.12 20.93 0.74
N TRP A 139 8.17 20.37 1.49
CA TRP A 139 7.97 20.68 2.91
C TRP A 139 8.63 19.63 3.81
N ILE A 140 9.49 20.08 4.73
CA ILE A 140 9.93 19.25 5.86
C ILE A 140 9.02 19.57 7.03
N PHE A 141 8.34 18.54 7.54
CA PHE A 141 7.58 18.62 8.78
C PHE A 141 8.48 18.17 9.95
N THR A 142 8.98 19.11 10.74
CA THR A 142 9.80 18.84 11.93
C THR A 142 8.96 19.09 13.17
N GLY A 143 8.77 18.07 14.01
CA GLY A 143 7.70 18.15 15.01
C GLY A 143 7.94 17.39 16.31
N PHE A 144 9.19 17.24 16.78
CA PHE A 144 9.44 16.84 18.18
C PHE A 144 10.76 17.46 18.67
N ARG A 145 10.70 18.22 19.78
CA ARG A 145 11.90 18.66 20.51
C ARG A 145 12.51 17.48 21.24
N THR A 146 13.83 17.32 21.16
CA THR A 146 14.57 16.44 22.06
C THR A 146 14.67 17.07 23.46
N LYS A 147 14.82 16.25 24.50
CA LYS A 147 15.01 16.77 25.88
C LYS A 147 16.18 17.75 26.00
N TYR A 148 17.25 17.49 25.24
CA TYR A 148 18.44 18.34 25.19
C TYR A 148 18.12 19.76 24.69
N GLU A 149 17.29 19.90 23.65
CA GLU A 149 16.93 21.21 23.09
C GLU A 149 16.03 22.04 24.01
N ILE A 150 15.25 21.37 24.87
CA ILE A 150 14.44 22.02 25.91
C ILE A 150 15.34 22.52 27.03
N ASP A 151 16.29 21.70 27.49
CA ASP A 151 17.19 22.05 28.59
C ASP A 151 18.22 23.15 28.21
N ASN A 152 18.49 23.34 26.92
CA ASN A 152 19.43 24.35 26.40
C ASN A 152 18.74 25.60 25.81
N ASP A 153 17.43 25.77 26.02
CA ASP A 153 16.63 26.92 25.59
C ASP A 153 16.78 27.28 24.09
N ILE A 154 16.95 26.27 23.23
CA ILE A 154 17.11 26.48 21.79
C ILE A 154 15.76 26.96 21.22
N PRO A 155 15.71 28.05 20.43
CA PRO A 155 14.47 28.58 19.88
C PRO A 155 13.78 27.57 18.98
N GLN A 156 12.44 27.52 19.04
CA GLN A 156 11.63 26.58 18.26
C GLN A 156 11.78 26.87 16.77
N ALA A 157 12.31 25.91 16.02
CA ALA A 157 12.22 25.94 14.57
C ALA A 157 10.72 25.90 14.16
N PRO A 158 10.32 26.60 13.09
CA PRO A 158 8.94 26.58 12.62
C PRO A 158 8.49 25.13 12.34
N GLU A 159 7.23 24.81 12.66
CA GLU A 159 6.64 23.46 12.55
C GLU A 159 6.74 22.87 11.12
N TYR A 160 6.84 23.76 10.14
CA TYR A 160 7.11 23.43 8.75
C TYR A 160 8.15 24.40 8.18
N SER A 161 9.09 23.89 7.38
CA SER A 161 10.06 24.70 6.65
C SER A 161 10.26 24.18 5.23
N LEU A 162 10.53 25.10 4.30
CA LEU A 162 10.91 24.73 2.94
C LEU A 162 12.26 24.00 2.96
N ARG A 163 12.36 22.88 2.27
CA ARG A 163 13.59 22.06 2.25
C ARG A 163 14.82 22.86 1.79
N GLU A 164 14.66 23.80 0.86
CA GLU A 164 15.73 24.68 0.38
C GLU A 164 16.35 25.55 1.49
N SER A 165 15.59 25.92 2.53
CA SER A 165 16.05 26.74 3.66
C SER A 165 17.04 26.05 4.59
N THR A 166 17.12 24.71 4.54
CA THR A 166 18.03 23.93 5.40
C THR A 166 19.45 23.81 4.84
N SER A 167 19.72 24.40 3.68
CA SER A 167 21.05 24.42 3.04
C SER A 167 22.00 25.49 3.62
N THR A 168 21.59 26.26 4.62
CA THR A 168 22.42 27.36 5.15
C THR A 168 22.37 27.45 6.67
N ASN A 169 23.56 27.53 7.26
CA ASN A 169 23.90 27.72 8.68
C ASN A 169 24.04 26.46 9.55
N VAL A 170 24.97 25.57 9.18
CA VAL A 170 26.08 25.36 10.13
C VAL A 170 27.04 26.50 9.84
N SER A 171 27.07 27.53 10.70
CA SER A 171 28.24 28.39 10.79
C SER A 171 29.39 27.48 11.22
N GLN A 172 30.07 26.88 10.24
CA GLN A 172 31.46 26.52 10.44
C GLN A 172 32.10 27.84 10.86
N ASP A 173 32.53 27.93 12.12
CA ASP A 173 33.54 28.91 12.52
C ASP A 173 34.72 28.69 11.56
N GLU A 174 34.70 29.41 10.44
CA GLU A 174 35.83 29.52 9.54
C GLU A 174 36.91 30.18 10.37
N VAL A 175 37.79 29.35 10.95
CA VAL A 175 39.06 29.83 11.47
C VAL A 175 39.69 30.60 10.32
N SER A 176 39.77 31.92 10.50
CA SER A 176 40.28 32.85 9.49
C SER A 176 41.63 32.35 8.98
N THR A 177 41.87 32.44 7.66
CA THR A 177 43.15 32.02 7.07
C THR A 177 44.33 32.77 7.68
N ASP A 178 44.10 33.97 8.19
CA ASP A 178 45.09 34.75 8.92
C ASP A 178 45.41 34.16 10.30
N ASP A 179 44.41 33.57 10.98
CA ASP A 179 44.60 32.88 12.25
C ASP A 179 45.38 31.56 12.08
N LEU A 180 45.17 30.85 10.97
CA LEU A 180 45.96 29.67 10.60
C LEU A 180 47.41 30.05 10.24
N ASN A 181 47.61 31.13 9.50
CA ASN A 181 48.96 31.61 9.18
C ASN A 181 49.70 32.07 10.44
N LYS A 182 49.02 32.74 11.36
CA LYS A 182 49.59 33.17 12.65
C LYS A 182 49.98 31.99 13.53
N LEU A 183 49.19 30.91 13.53
CA LEU A 183 49.56 29.65 14.20
C LEU A 183 50.82 29.03 13.59
N ILE A 184 50.89 28.94 12.26
CA ILE A 184 52.01 28.28 11.56
C ILE A 184 53.33 29.03 11.76
N TYR A 185 53.30 30.36 11.72
CA TYR A 185 54.52 31.17 11.75
C TYR A 185 54.88 31.71 13.13
N MET A 186 53.92 31.86 14.05
CA MET A 186 54.15 32.45 15.37
C MET A 186 53.82 31.50 16.53
N GLY A 187 53.22 30.34 16.26
CA GLY A 187 52.88 29.33 17.28
C GLY A 187 51.77 29.76 18.25
N ILE A 188 50.99 30.79 17.91
CA ILE A 188 49.93 31.33 18.75
C ILE A 188 48.61 30.66 18.34
N ASP A 189 47.97 29.97 19.30
CA ASP A 189 46.70 29.27 19.08
C ASP A 189 45.53 30.28 19.03
N PRO A 190 44.76 30.34 17.93
CA PRO A 190 43.67 31.31 17.77
C PRO A 190 42.50 31.08 18.73
N ARG A 191 42.46 29.96 19.46
CA ARG A 191 41.41 29.65 20.45
C ARG A 191 41.78 29.98 21.89
N LYS A 192 42.96 30.57 22.13
CA LYS A 192 43.41 31.01 23.45
C LYS A 192 43.62 32.54 23.48
N GLN A 193 42.51 33.27 23.44
CA GLN A 193 42.34 34.53 24.16
C GLN A 193 40.93 34.58 24.75
#